data_AF-A0A4U0RXK1-F1
#
_entry.id   AF-A0A4U0RXK1-F1
#
_cell.length_a   1.000
_cell.length_b   1.000
_cell.length_c   1.000
_cell.angle_alpha   90.00
_cell.angle_beta   90.00
_cell.angle_gamma   90.00
#
_symmetry.space_group_name_H-M   'P 1'
#
loop_
_entity.id
_entity.type
_entity.pdbx_description
1 polymer ?
#
loop_
_entity_poly.entity_id
_entity_poly.type
_entity_poly.pdbx_seq_one_letter_code
_entity_poly.pdbx_strand_id
1 'polypeptide(L)'
;MTATLDQFVLLSPEEAHDRIHALARGCAEHPALKNPFFELWMEQELTADEVEVVAKNFYERVRRTPVRIALAFLNMTDIAARSETVENLYDEMGLGNPRKVHSVILKDFFETLLSRLRGHAVDLDSVAAPLLPSTVRLIEQGEKVFSSSYPQEVCGALLAQEWHAYPQLVHLYEGVRNYRAHYGLEEFHENCEYFYLHIGATEKEHKIHSLSTAAKACRTAEDIEHIERGFTIYLDLLAENWNEIYRTLRPS
;
A
#
# COMPACT_ATOMS: atom_id res chain seq x y z
N MET A 1 4.99 -45.25 -25.35
CA MET A 1 5.22 -43.96 -24.69
C MET A 1 3.86 -43.36 -24.37
N THR A 2 3.37 -43.66 -23.18
CA THR A 2 2.14 -43.06 -22.63
C THR A 2 2.48 -41.68 -22.13
N ALA A 3 2.01 -40.65 -22.82
CA ALA A 3 2.01 -39.29 -22.30
C ALA A 3 1.11 -39.27 -21.07
N THR A 4 1.71 -39.07 -19.90
CA THR A 4 0.99 -38.68 -18.69
C THR A 4 0.35 -37.33 -18.97
N LEU A 5 -0.97 -37.33 -19.15
CA LEU A 5 -1.78 -36.14 -18.99
C LEU A 5 -1.61 -35.71 -17.54
N ASP A 6 -0.87 -34.63 -17.29
CA ASP A 6 -0.93 -33.94 -16.00
C ASP A 6 -2.39 -33.58 -15.75
N GLN A 7 -3.02 -34.32 -14.83
CA GLN A 7 -4.33 -33.96 -14.33
C GLN A 7 -4.14 -32.71 -13.49
N PHE A 8 -4.36 -31.54 -14.09
CA PHE A 8 -4.51 -30.30 -13.35
C PHE A 8 -5.65 -30.49 -12.34
N VAL A 9 -5.30 -30.51 -11.06
CA VAL A 9 -6.29 -30.55 -9.98
C VAL A 9 -6.98 -29.19 -9.96
N LEU A 10 -8.21 -29.15 -10.44
CA LEU A 10 -9.05 -27.96 -10.39
C LEU A 10 -9.54 -27.76 -8.96
N LEU A 11 -9.31 -26.56 -8.43
CA LEU A 11 -9.82 -26.12 -7.14
C LEU A 11 -11.30 -25.74 -7.29
N SER A 12 -12.10 -26.04 -6.26
CA SER A 12 -13.44 -25.47 -6.19
C SER A 12 -13.36 -23.96 -5.90
N PRO A 13 -14.36 -23.16 -6.29
CA PRO A 13 -14.40 -21.73 -5.96
C PRO A 13 -14.32 -21.45 -4.45
N GLU A 14 -14.92 -22.31 -3.63
CA GLU A 14 -14.88 -22.21 -2.17
C GLU A 14 -13.47 -22.49 -1.63
N GLU A 15 -12.82 -23.55 -2.11
CA GLU A 15 -11.44 -23.87 -1.72
C GLU A 15 -10.46 -22.78 -2.13
N ALA A 16 -10.59 -22.23 -3.35
CA ALA A 16 -9.76 -21.12 -3.81
C ALA A 16 -9.97 -19.88 -2.92
N HIS A 17 -11.22 -19.52 -2.63
CA HIS A 17 -11.55 -18.39 -1.76
C HIS A 17 -10.94 -18.56 -0.36
N ASP A 18 -11.09 -19.72 0.27
CA ASP A 18 -10.60 -19.98 1.63
C ASP A 18 -9.07 -19.90 1.71
N ARG A 19 -8.37 -20.46 0.72
CA ARG A 19 -6.90 -20.37 0.65
C ARG A 19 -6.41 -18.95 0.45
N ILE A 20 -7.01 -18.20 -0.48
CA ILE A 20 -6.62 -16.80 -0.71
C ILE A 20 -6.96 -15.91 0.48
N HIS A 21 -8.10 -16.15 1.15
CA HIS A 21 -8.45 -15.42 2.35
C HIS A 21 -7.46 -15.71 3.51
N ALA A 22 -7.06 -16.97 3.68
CA ALA A 22 -6.04 -17.33 4.67
C ALA A 22 -4.69 -16.64 4.39
N LEU A 23 -4.26 -16.61 3.12
CA LEU A 23 -3.08 -15.87 2.67
C LEU A 23 -3.20 -14.37 3.03
N ALA A 24 -4.31 -13.74 2.66
CA ALA A 24 -4.54 -12.32 2.88
C ALA A 24 -4.53 -11.94 4.38
N ARG A 25 -5.12 -12.79 5.23
CA ARG A 25 -5.08 -12.63 6.69
C ARG A 25 -3.67 -12.75 7.27
N GLY A 26 -2.81 -13.53 6.62
CA GLY A 26 -1.39 -13.64 6.97
C GLY A 26 -0.63 -12.30 6.92
N CYS A 27 -1.15 -11.31 6.19
CA CYS A 27 -0.59 -9.96 6.15
C CYS A 27 -0.40 -9.34 7.54
N ALA A 28 -1.32 -9.58 8.48
CA ALA A 28 -1.29 -9.02 9.84
C ALA A 28 -0.05 -9.44 10.65
N GLU A 29 0.54 -10.58 10.30
CA GLU A 29 1.71 -11.14 10.96
C GLU A 29 3.01 -10.83 10.19
N HIS A 30 2.92 -10.22 9.01
CA HIS A 30 4.06 -9.94 8.16
C HIS A 30 4.95 -8.81 8.72
N PRO A 31 6.28 -8.86 8.56
CA PRO A 31 7.20 -7.77 8.94
C PRO A 31 6.91 -6.40 8.30
N ALA A 32 6.06 -6.36 7.28
CA ALA A 32 5.57 -5.12 6.66
C ALA A 32 4.64 -4.33 7.61
N LEU A 33 3.90 -5.03 8.49
CA LEU A 33 3.07 -4.43 9.55
C LEU A 33 3.69 -4.57 10.93
N LYS A 34 4.39 -5.67 11.20
CA LYS A 34 5.18 -5.86 12.44
C LYS A 34 6.56 -5.23 12.30
N ASN A 35 6.57 -3.93 11.98
CA ASN A 35 7.79 -3.18 11.77
C ASN A 35 8.10 -2.25 12.97
N PRO A 36 9.34 -2.21 13.47
CA PRO A 36 9.72 -1.33 14.58
C PRO A 36 9.57 0.16 14.27
N PHE A 37 9.46 0.55 12.98
CA PHE A 37 9.07 1.90 12.59
C PHE A 37 7.74 2.33 13.22
N PHE A 38 6.71 1.47 13.20
CA PHE A 38 5.39 1.87 13.68
C PHE A 38 5.38 2.06 15.19
N GLU A 39 6.08 1.22 15.94
CA GLU A 39 6.27 1.39 17.39
C GLU A 39 6.92 2.76 17.67
N LEU A 40 8.05 3.04 17.01
CA LEU A 40 8.73 4.32 17.13
C LEU A 40 7.82 5.51 16.79
N TRP A 41 7.08 5.43 15.68
CA TRP A 41 6.20 6.48 15.18
C TRP A 41 5.01 6.75 16.12
N MET A 42 4.46 5.71 16.75
CA MET A 42 3.34 5.82 17.67
C MET A 42 3.76 6.26 19.08
N GLU A 43 4.99 5.98 19.51
CA GLU A 43 5.45 6.28 20.87
C GLU A 43 5.82 7.75 21.11
N GLN A 44 6.29 8.47 20.08
CA GLN A 44 6.79 9.84 20.25
C GLN A 44 6.67 10.70 18.99
N GLU A 45 6.74 12.02 19.16
CA GLU A 45 7.00 12.94 18.05
C GLU A 45 8.42 12.71 17.53
N LEU A 46 8.56 12.60 16.21
CA LEU A 46 9.85 12.64 15.53
C LEU A 46 10.26 14.10 15.29
N THR A 47 11.56 14.34 15.18
CA THR A 47 12.12 15.64 14.77
C THR A 47 11.72 15.96 13.33
N ALA A 48 11.80 17.25 12.96
CA ALA A 48 11.50 17.68 11.59
C ALA A 48 12.35 16.96 10.54
N ASP A 49 13.64 16.71 10.81
CA ASP A 49 14.54 15.98 9.89
C ASP A 49 14.10 14.53 9.69
N GLU A 50 13.65 13.88 10.76
CA GLU A 50 13.15 12.50 10.71
C GLU A 50 11.80 12.40 9.99
N VAL A 51 10.88 13.33 10.27
CA VAL A 51 9.60 13.44 9.53
C VAL A 51 9.85 13.66 8.05
N GLU A 52 10.87 14.44 7.68
CA GLU A 52 11.23 14.70 6.29
C GLU A 52 11.63 13.41 5.54
N VAL A 53 12.40 12.53 6.18
CA VAL A 53 12.76 11.21 5.64
C VAL A 53 11.52 10.35 5.43
N VAL A 54 10.64 10.28 6.43
CA VAL A 54 9.38 9.51 6.33
C VAL A 54 8.50 10.07 5.22
N ALA A 55 8.28 11.39 5.21
CA ALA A 55 7.44 12.10 4.27
C ALA A 55 7.90 11.86 2.83
N LYS A 56 9.19 12.10 2.55
CA LYS A 56 9.74 11.93 1.20
C LYS A 56 9.56 10.50 0.71
N ASN A 57 9.92 9.51 1.51
CA ASN A 57 9.91 8.12 1.09
C ASN A 57 8.50 7.52 1.00
N PHE A 58 7.63 7.86 1.95
CA PHE A 58 6.24 7.40 1.93
C PHE A 58 5.43 8.05 0.80
N TYR A 59 5.60 9.36 0.57
CA TYR A 59 4.95 10.06 -0.54
C TYR A 59 5.35 9.46 -1.91
N GLU A 60 6.65 9.27 -2.13
CA GLU A 60 7.17 8.81 -3.43
C GLU A 60 6.65 7.43 -3.83
N ARG A 61 6.39 6.54 -2.87
CA ARG A 61 5.76 5.24 -3.15
C ARG A 61 4.23 5.31 -3.27
N VAL A 62 3.56 6.20 -2.52
CA VAL A 62 2.08 6.34 -2.56
C VAL A 62 1.63 6.99 -3.85
N ARG A 63 2.36 8.00 -4.36
CA ARG A 63 2.02 8.64 -5.65
C ARG A 63 2.08 7.69 -6.86
N ARG A 64 2.59 6.46 -6.67
CA ARG A 64 2.65 5.39 -7.68
C ARG A 64 1.49 4.39 -7.57
N THR A 65 0.66 4.46 -6.52
CA THR A 65 -0.52 3.60 -6.36
C THR A 65 -1.45 3.61 -7.58
N PRO A 66 -1.84 4.77 -8.16
CA PRO A 66 -2.66 4.78 -9.37
C PRO A 66 -2.02 4.02 -10.56
N VAL A 67 -0.69 4.07 -10.70
CA VAL A 67 0.03 3.34 -11.75
C VAL A 67 -0.09 1.84 -11.53
N ARG A 68 0.13 1.36 -10.30
CA ARG A 68 0.00 -0.06 -9.96
C ARG A 68 -1.43 -0.57 -10.19
N ILE A 69 -2.45 0.18 -9.77
CA ILE A 69 -3.85 -0.21 -9.99
C ILE A 69 -4.19 -0.23 -11.48
N ALA A 70 -3.70 0.74 -12.27
CA ALA A 70 -3.87 0.72 -13.72
C ALA A 70 -3.22 -0.50 -14.38
N LEU A 71 -2.01 -0.89 -13.94
CA LEU A 71 -1.34 -2.11 -14.39
C LEU A 71 -2.14 -3.37 -14.00
N ALA A 72 -2.71 -3.40 -12.79
CA ALA A 72 -3.61 -4.48 -12.38
C ALA A 72 -4.83 -4.57 -13.30
N PHE A 73 -5.50 -3.44 -13.55
CA PHE A 73 -6.66 -3.37 -14.44
C PHE A 73 -6.39 -3.96 -15.83
N LEU A 74 -5.21 -3.68 -16.40
CA LEU A 74 -4.81 -4.20 -17.72
C LEU A 74 -4.65 -5.73 -17.74
N ASN A 75 -4.32 -6.33 -16.60
CA ASN A 75 -4.14 -7.78 -16.45
C ASN A 75 -5.43 -8.53 -16.07
N MET A 76 -6.46 -7.83 -15.58
CA MET A 76 -7.75 -8.46 -15.29
C MET A 76 -8.46 -8.83 -16.59
N THR A 77 -9.04 -10.03 -16.65
CA THR A 77 -9.86 -10.48 -17.80
C THR A 77 -11.35 -10.53 -17.49
N ASP A 78 -11.72 -10.69 -16.22
CA ASP A 78 -13.10 -10.69 -15.76
C ASP A 78 -13.66 -9.26 -15.69
N ILE A 79 -14.91 -9.08 -16.14
CA ILE A 79 -15.54 -7.75 -16.21
C ILE A 79 -15.85 -7.20 -14.82
N ALA A 80 -16.19 -8.05 -13.85
CA ALA A 80 -16.44 -7.59 -12.49
C ALA A 80 -15.12 -7.13 -11.86
N ALA A 81 -14.05 -7.94 -11.93
CA ALA A 81 -12.72 -7.54 -11.46
C ALA A 81 -12.22 -6.24 -12.12
N ARG A 82 -12.41 -6.07 -13.43
CA ARG A 82 -12.08 -4.81 -14.13
C ARG A 82 -12.88 -3.62 -13.60
N SER A 83 -14.18 -3.81 -13.36
CA SER A 83 -15.05 -2.74 -12.86
C SER A 83 -14.67 -2.33 -11.44
N GLU A 84 -14.41 -3.30 -10.57
CA GLU A 84 -13.95 -3.06 -9.19
C GLU A 84 -12.57 -2.38 -9.18
N THR A 85 -11.64 -2.80 -10.07
CA THR A 85 -10.29 -2.21 -10.13
C THR A 85 -10.30 -0.78 -10.67
N VAL A 86 -11.17 -0.46 -11.64
CA VAL A 86 -11.28 0.91 -12.16
C VAL A 86 -11.99 1.85 -11.18
N GLU A 87 -12.90 1.33 -10.36
CA GLU A 87 -13.49 2.07 -9.25
C GLU A 87 -12.42 2.45 -8.21
N ASN A 88 -11.57 1.50 -7.80
CA ASN A 88 -10.41 1.79 -6.94
C ASN A 88 -9.50 2.87 -7.57
N LEU A 89 -9.18 2.75 -8.86
CA LEU A 89 -8.39 3.78 -9.55
C LEU A 89 -9.09 5.15 -9.55
N TYR A 90 -10.41 5.18 -9.71
CA TYR A 90 -11.20 6.42 -9.70
C TYR A 90 -11.19 7.09 -8.32
N ASP A 91 -11.26 6.30 -7.25
CA ASP A 91 -11.11 6.76 -5.86
C ASP A 91 -9.74 7.39 -5.65
N GLU A 92 -8.66 6.65 -5.98
CA GLU A 92 -7.27 7.13 -5.86
C GLU A 92 -7.00 8.41 -6.67
N MET A 93 -7.68 8.55 -7.80
CA MET A 93 -7.64 9.74 -8.66
C MET A 93 -8.59 10.86 -8.20
N GLY A 94 -9.10 10.78 -6.97
CA GLY A 94 -9.88 11.84 -6.34
C GLY A 94 -11.25 12.04 -6.97
N LEU A 95 -11.87 10.96 -7.47
CA LEU A 95 -13.14 11.00 -8.18
C LEU A 95 -13.11 11.96 -9.39
N GLY A 96 -11.95 12.02 -10.06
CA GLY A 96 -11.70 12.92 -11.20
C GLY A 96 -11.40 14.38 -10.83
N ASN A 97 -11.31 14.73 -9.54
CA ASN A 97 -10.89 16.04 -9.08
C ASN A 97 -9.39 16.02 -8.71
N PRO A 98 -8.52 16.75 -9.44
CA PRO A 98 -7.07 16.75 -9.18
C PRO A 98 -6.68 17.17 -7.76
N ARG A 99 -7.49 17.99 -7.09
CA ARG A 99 -7.23 18.43 -5.70
C ARG A 99 -7.59 17.37 -4.65
N LYS A 100 -8.30 16.33 -5.06
CA LYS A 100 -8.71 15.21 -4.19
C LYS A 100 -7.96 13.93 -4.50
N VAL A 101 -7.01 13.96 -5.43
CA VAL A 101 -6.09 12.83 -5.67
C VAL A 101 -5.37 12.51 -4.37
N HIS A 102 -5.38 11.23 -3.97
CA HIS A 102 -4.91 10.83 -2.65
C HIS A 102 -3.46 11.24 -2.38
N SER A 103 -2.59 11.16 -3.38
CA SER A 103 -1.20 11.61 -3.25
C SER A 103 -1.06 13.13 -3.09
N VAL A 104 -1.99 13.92 -3.63
CA VAL A 104 -2.01 15.38 -3.43
C VAL A 104 -2.38 15.70 -1.99
N ILE A 105 -3.43 15.08 -1.47
CA ILE A 105 -3.85 15.25 -0.06
C ILE A 105 -2.73 14.80 0.90
N LEU A 106 -2.05 13.69 0.59
CA LEU A 106 -0.90 13.22 1.38
C LEU A 106 0.27 14.20 1.35
N LYS A 107 0.57 14.78 0.19
CA LYS A 107 1.63 15.80 0.06
C LYS A 107 1.30 17.03 0.90
N ASP A 108 0.07 17.54 0.78
CA ASP A 108 -0.42 18.68 1.55
C ASP A 108 -0.32 18.43 3.06
N PHE A 109 -0.65 17.22 3.52
CA PHE A 109 -0.50 16.82 4.92
C PHE A 109 0.96 16.97 5.41
N PHE A 110 1.91 16.39 4.69
CA PHE A 110 3.32 16.44 5.09
C PHE A 110 3.94 17.82 4.98
N GLU A 111 3.62 18.58 3.94
CA GLU A 111 4.08 19.96 3.79
C GLU A 111 3.58 20.83 4.93
N THR A 112 2.31 20.68 5.30
CA THR A 112 1.73 21.38 6.45
C THR A 112 2.44 21.00 7.74
N LEU A 113 2.62 19.69 7.99
CA LEU A 113 3.29 19.20 9.20
C LEU A 113 4.73 19.70 9.30
N LEU A 114 5.52 19.52 8.24
CA LEU A 114 6.91 19.98 8.20
C LEU A 114 7.00 21.50 8.35
N SER A 115 6.07 22.25 7.76
CA SER A 115 6.06 23.71 7.90
C SER A 115 5.85 24.15 9.35
N ARG A 116 5.01 23.44 10.10
CA ARG A 116 4.79 23.69 11.54
C ARG A 116 6.03 23.36 12.35
N LEU A 117 6.62 22.19 12.10
CA LEU A 117 7.82 21.74 12.82
C LEU A 117 9.04 22.64 12.56
N ARG A 118 9.16 23.20 11.35
CA ARG A 118 10.27 24.09 10.96
C ARG A 118 10.03 25.57 11.26
N GLY A 119 8.77 25.98 11.41
CA GLY A 119 8.40 27.39 11.57
C GLY A 119 8.46 28.23 10.29
N HIS A 120 8.55 27.60 9.11
CA HIS A 120 8.50 28.24 7.80
C HIS A 120 7.84 27.31 6.79
N ALA A 121 7.36 27.84 5.65
CA ALA A 121 6.79 27.00 4.59
C ALA A 121 7.82 25.99 4.06
N VAL A 122 7.37 24.75 3.83
CA VAL A 122 8.16 23.64 3.29
C VAL A 122 7.44 23.08 2.06
N ASP A 123 8.18 22.94 0.96
CA ASP A 123 7.76 22.20 -0.24
C ASP A 123 8.45 20.83 -0.25
N LEU A 124 7.67 19.74 -0.30
CA LEU A 124 8.17 18.37 -0.24
C LEU A 124 9.07 18.00 -1.43
N ASP A 125 8.99 18.73 -2.54
CA ASP A 125 9.89 18.52 -3.68
C ASP A 125 11.29 19.13 -3.44
N SER A 126 11.40 20.05 -2.48
CA SER A 126 12.61 20.81 -2.17
C SER A 126 13.37 20.32 -0.92
N VAL A 127 12.81 19.36 -0.21
CA VAL A 127 13.40 18.81 1.03
C VAL A 127 14.75 18.13 0.77
N ALA A 128 15.63 18.16 1.76
CA ALA A 128 16.98 17.62 1.66
C ALA A 128 17.04 16.10 1.89
N ALA A 129 16.02 15.52 2.53
CA ALA A 129 15.97 14.10 2.82
C ALA A 129 16.15 13.24 1.55
N PRO A 130 16.98 12.17 1.61
CA PRO A 130 17.23 11.34 0.46
C PRO A 130 16.04 10.46 0.12
N LEU A 131 15.87 10.20 -1.18
CA LEU A 131 15.08 9.06 -1.63
C LEU A 131 15.89 7.78 -1.39
N LEU A 132 15.39 6.93 -0.49
CA LEU A 132 16.11 5.73 -0.06
C LEU A 132 16.14 4.67 -1.17
N PRO A 133 17.25 3.92 -1.31
CA PRO A 133 17.35 2.79 -2.23
C PRO A 133 16.18 1.80 -2.13
N SER A 134 15.70 1.46 -0.94
CA SER A 134 14.50 0.60 -0.80
C SER A 134 13.24 1.21 -1.40
N THR A 135 13.05 2.52 -1.33
CA THR A 135 11.88 3.19 -1.92
C THR A 135 11.94 3.09 -3.44
N VAL A 136 13.11 3.31 -4.04
CA VAL A 136 13.33 3.10 -5.48
C VAL A 136 13.05 1.64 -5.86
N ARG A 137 13.61 0.67 -5.11
CA ARG A 137 13.34 -0.76 -5.36
C ARG A 137 11.85 -1.10 -5.25
N LEU A 138 11.15 -0.61 -4.24
CA LEU A 138 9.71 -0.86 -4.06
C LEU A 138 8.91 -0.31 -5.25
N ILE A 139 9.25 0.87 -5.76
CA ILE A 139 8.59 1.44 -6.94
C ILE A 139 8.87 0.58 -8.18
N GLU A 140 10.14 0.36 -8.50
CA GLU A 140 10.53 -0.32 -9.74
C GLU A 140 10.14 -1.79 -9.76
N GLN A 141 10.40 -2.52 -8.67
CA GLN A 141 10.10 -3.95 -8.59
C GLN A 141 8.61 -4.16 -8.33
N GLY A 142 7.95 -3.29 -7.55
CA GLY A 142 6.50 -3.33 -7.39
C GLY A 142 5.80 -3.22 -8.74
N GLU A 143 6.14 -2.23 -9.55
CA GLU A 143 5.56 -2.07 -10.90
C GLU A 143 5.85 -3.26 -11.82
N LYS A 144 6.99 -3.94 -11.68
CA LYS A 144 7.28 -5.19 -12.41
C LYS A 144 6.34 -6.33 -12.01
N VAL A 145 6.07 -6.51 -10.71
CA VAL A 145 5.12 -7.55 -10.26
C VAL A 145 3.72 -7.26 -10.78
N PHE A 146 3.30 -5.99 -10.73
CA PHE A 146 2.00 -5.54 -11.28
C PHE A 146 1.92 -5.63 -12.82
N SER A 147 3.06 -5.82 -13.50
CA SER A 147 3.17 -6.03 -14.94
C SER A 147 3.55 -7.47 -15.30
N SER A 148 3.42 -8.42 -14.37
CA SER A 148 3.78 -9.81 -14.62
C SER A 148 2.99 -10.39 -15.79
N SER A 149 3.63 -11.30 -16.54
CA SER A 149 2.96 -12.10 -17.56
C SER A 149 1.97 -13.12 -16.97
N TYR A 150 2.00 -13.32 -15.65
CA TYR A 150 1.07 -14.16 -14.90
C TYR A 150 0.05 -13.26 -14.18
N PRO A 151 -1.21 -13.16 -14.65
CA PRO A 151 -2.25 -12.35 -14.00
C PRO A 151 -2.44 -12.68 -12.52
N GLN A 152 -2.20 -13.93 -12.14
CA GLN A 152 -2.24 -14.44 -10.77
C GLN A 152 -1.23 -13.73 -9.85
N GLU A 153 -0.01 -13.46 -10.32
CA GLU A 153 0.98 -12.69 -9.56
C GLU A 153 0.52 -11.24 -9.38
N VAL A 154 -0.12 -10.66 -10.40
CA VAL A 154 -0.70 -9.31 -10.34
C VAL A 154 -1.84 -9.25 -9.32
N CYS A 155 -2.73 -10.25 -9.32
CA CYS A 155 -3.77 -10.40 -8.31
C CYS A 155 -3.20 -10.54 -6.90
N GLY A 156 -2.13 -11.31 -6.73
CA GLY A 156 -1.43 -11.46 -5.45
C GLY A 156 -0.84 -10.14 -4.95
N ALA A 157 -0.19 -9.37 -5.83
CA ALA A 157 0.38 -8.08 -5.46
C ALA A 157 -0.69 -7.04 -5.12
N LEU A 158 -1.81 -7.01 -5.87
CA LEU A 158 -2.95 -6.17 -5.55
C LEU A 158 -3.55 -6.55 -4.20
N LEU A 159 -3.77 -7.85 -3.95
CA LEU A 159 -4.25 -8.36 -2.67
C LEU A 159 -3.33 -7.93 -1.51
N ALA A 160 -2.02 -8.05 -1.66
CA ALA A 160 -1.05 -7.59 -0.67
C ALA A 160 -1.16 -6.07 -0.43
N GLN A 161 -1.30 -5.27 -1.48
CA GLN A 161 -1.43 -3.82 -1.37
C GLN A 161 -2.64 -3.42 -0.52
N GLU A 162 -3.84 -3.88 -0.89
CA GLU A 162 -5.08 -3.48 -0.22
C GLU A 162 -5.16 -4.05 1.22
N TRP A 163 -4.72 -5.30 1.43
CA TRP A 163 -4.79 -5.91 2.77
C TRP A 163 -3.79 -5.32 3.76
N HIS A 164 -2.67 -4.82 3.26
CA HIS A 164 -1.66 -4.09 4.04
C HIS A 164 -2.02 -2.63 4.28
N ALA A 165 -2.65 -1.96 3.31
CA ALA A 165 -2.87 -0.50 3.35
C ALA A 165 -3.74 -0.08 4.54
N TYR A 166 -4.90 -0.72 4.78
CA TYR A 166 -5.74 -0.40 5.95
C TYR A 166 -4.99 -0.41 7.30
N PRO A 167 -4.41 -1.53 7.76
CA PRO A 167 -3.73 -1.56 9.06
C PRO A 167 -2.52 -0.63 9.12
N GLN A 168 -1.76 -0.48 8.03
CA GLN A 168 -0.67 0.48 7.98
C GLN A 168 -1.18 1.91 8.21
N LEU A 169 -2.28 2.31 7.57
CA LEU A 169 -2.81 3.66 7.67
C LEU A 169 -3.39 3.94 9.05
N VAL A 170 -3.93 2.92 9.72
CA VAL A 170 -4.26 3.01 11.15
C VAL A 170 -3.01 3.29 11.99
N HIS A 171 -1.92 2.54 11.83
CA HIS A 171 -0.67 2.80 12.56
C HIS A 171 -0.09 4.19 12.28
N LEU A 172 -0.10 4.61 11.02
CA LEU A 172 0.37 5.94 10.63
C LEU A 172 -0.49 7.04 11.27
N TYR A 173 -1.82 6.92 11.21
CA TYR A 173 -2.70 7.89 11.86
C TYR A 173 -2.48 7.95 13.38
N GLU A 174 -2.33 6.80 14.05
CA GLU A 174 -2.09 6.79 15.50
C GLU A 174 -0.80 7.53 15.88
N GLY A 175 0.28 7.42 15.10
CA GLY A 175 1.48 8.23 15.35
C GLY A 175 1.37 9.69 14.90
N VAL A 176 0.52 10.02 13.92
CA VAL A 176 0.23 11.43 13.58
C VAL A 176 -0.38 12.18 14.76
N ARG A 177 -1.08 11.49 15.67
CA ARG A 177 -1.66 12.09 16.88
C ARG A 177 -0.60 12.68 17.82
N ASN A 178 0.64 12.21 17.74
CA ASN A 178 1.73 12.80 18.52
C ASN A 178 1.90 14.29 18.19
N TYR A 179 1.67 14.71 16.94
CA TYR A 179 1.83 16.10 16.50
C TYR A 179 0.64 17.01 16.77
N ARG A 180 -0.39 16.54 17.49
CA ARG A 180 -1.65 17.28 17.69
C ARG A 180 -1.44 18.67 18.31
N ALA A 181 -0.42 18.84 19.14
CA ALA A 181 -0.10 20.11 19.81
C ALA A 181 0.31 21.23 18.84
N HIS A 182 0.73 20.89 17.62
CA HIS A 182 1.15 21.87 16.59
C HIS A 182 -0.03 22.53 15.84
N TYR A 183 -1.26 22.17 16.17
CA TYR A 183 -2.47 22.53 15.43
C TYR A 183 -3.60 23.03 16.34
N GLY A 184 -4.50 23.84 15.77
CA GLY A 184 -5.85 24.00 16.29
C GLY A 184 -6.63 22.67 16.31
N LEU A 185 -7.73 22.59 17.06
CA LEU A 185 -8.51 21.34 17.17
C LEU A 185 -9.12 20.91 15.84
N GLU A 186 -9.87 21.79 15.19
CA GLU A 186 -10.51 21.49 13.91
C GLU A 186 -9.46 21.33 12.81
N GLU A 187 -8.49 22.25 12.77
CA GLU A 187 -7.37 22.26 11.82
C GLU A 187 -6.59 20.94 11.78
N PHE A 188 -6.32 20.33 12.94
CA PHE A 188 -5.64 19.02 12.98
C PHE A 188 -6.40 17.95 12.20
N HIS A 189 -7.71 17.89 12.40
CA HIS A 189 -8.58 16.89 11.77
C HIS A 189 -8.77 17.18 10.28
N GLU A 190 -8.85 18.45 9.89
CA GLU A 190 -8.85 18.86 8.49
C GLU A 190 -7.56 18.43 7.78
N ASN A 191 -6.40 18.61 8.43
CA ASN A 191 -5.12 18.17 7.88
C ASN A 191 -4.99 16.63 7.82
N CYS A 192 -5.74 15.89 8.63
CA CYS A 192 -5.76 14.42 8.63
C CYS A 192 -6.64 13.80 7.52
N GLU A 193 -7.16 14.58 6.56
CA GLU A 193 -8.08 14.11 5.52
C GLU A 193 -7.61 12.82 4.84
N TYR A 194 -6.33 12.72 4.46
CA TYR A 194 -5.78 11.52 3.82
C TYR A 194 -6.04 10.25 4.63
N PHE A 195 -5.84 10.28 5.94
CA PHE A 195 -6.05 9.12 6.80
C PHE A 195 -7.53 8.77 6.96
N TYR A 196 -8.42 9.77 7.03
CA TYR A 196 -9.85 9.52 7.17
C TYR A 196 -10.49 8.91 5.93
N LEU A 197 -10.00 9.25 4.74
CA LEU A 197 -10.43 8.60 3.50
C LEU A 197 -10.14 7.09 3.55
N HIS A 198 -8.95 6.69 4.01
CA HIS A 198 -8.52 5.30 3.97
C HIS A 198 -8.90 4.47 5.20
N ILE A 199 -8.97 5.06 6.40
CA ILE A 199 -9.46 4.33 7.61
C ILE A 199 -11.00 4.19 7.58
N GLY A 200 -11.66 4.97 6.71
CA GLY A 200 -13.10 4.92 6.46
C GLY A 200 -13.60 3.66 5.76
N ALA A 201 -14.68 3.80 5.00
CA ALA A 201 -15.33 2.67 4.31
C ALA A 201 -14.56 2.20 3.08
N THR A 202 -13.93 3.12 2.35
CA THR A 202 -13.30 2.90 1.04
C THR A 202 -12.30 1.74 1.04
N GLU A 203 -11.34 1.75 1.96
CA GLU A 203 -10.31 0.69 2.02
C GLU A 203 -10.87 -0.67 2.43
N LYS A 204 -11.97 -0.71 3.20
CA LYS A 204 -12.62 -1.99 3.57
C LYS A 204 -13.25 -2.65 2.34
N GLU A 205 -13.80 -1.86 1.43
CA GLU A 205 -14.38 -2.35 0.18
C GLU A 205 -13.28 -2.84 -0.77
N HIS A 206 -12.18 -2.09 -0.91
CA HIS A 206 -11.04 -2.49 -1.74
C HIS A 206 -10.40 -3.82 -1.29
N LYS A 207 -10.33 -4.09 0.01
CA LYS A 207 -9.90 -5.39 0.56
C LYS A 207 -10.81 -6.55 0.16
N ILE A 208 -12.12 -6.33 0.15
CA ILE A 208 -13.11 -7.36 -0.25
C ILE A 208 -13.00 -7.60 -1.75
N HIS A 209 -12.89 -6.55 -2.57
CA HIS A 209 -12.76 -6.64 -4.02
C HIS A 209 -11.46 -7.34 -4.44
N SER A 210 -10.32 -7.01 -3.82
CA SER A 210 -9.04 -7.67 -4.11
C SER A 210 -9.06 -9.17 -3.76
N LEU A 211 -9.70 -9.57 -2.65
CA LEU A 211 -9.91 -10.98 -2.30
C LEU A 211 -10.77 -11.69 -3.34
N SER A 212 -11.92 -11.11 -3.70
CA SER A 212 -12.82 -11.63 -4.74
C SER A 212 -12.09 -11.82 -6.08
N THR A 213 -11.32 -10.82 -6.49
CA THR A 213 -10.54 -10.82 -7.73
C THR A 213 -9.48 -11.93 -7.73
N ALA A 214 -8.69 -12.04 -6.67
CA ALA A 214 -7.66 -13.08 -6.55
C ALA A 214 -8.27 -14.49 -6.49
N ALA A 215 -9.37 -14.69 -5.75
CA ALA A 215 -10.06 -15.97 -5.68
C ALA A 215 -10.61 -16.41 -7.04
N LYS A 216 -11.19 -15.49 -7.83
CA LYS A 216 -11.71 -15.78 -9.18
C LYS A 216 -10.61 -16.07 -10.21
N ALA A 217 -9.43 -15.47 -10.04
CA ALA A 217 -8.27 -15.73 -10.88
C ALA A 217 -7.64 -17.10 -10.63
N CYS A 218 -7.98 -17.75 -9.51
CA CYS A 218 -7.43 -19.02 -9.11
C CYS A 218 -8.30 -20.21 -9.52
N ARG A 219 -7.74 -21.16 -10.28
CA ARG A 219 -8.43 -22.39 -10.70
C ARG A 219 -7.64 -23.64 -10.35
N THR A 220 -6.35 -23.53 -10.15
CA THR A 220 -5.41 -24.65 -9.96
C THR A 220 -4.47 -24.37 -8.80
N ALA A 221 -3.75 -25.41 -8.35
CA ALA A 221 -2.68 -25.24 -7.36
C ALA A 221 -1.56 -24.31 -7.86
N GLU A 222 -1.22 -24.37 -9.15
CA GLU A 222 -0.22 -23.49 -9.78
C GLU A 222 -0.66 -22.01 -9.73
N ASP A 223 -1.95 -21.74 -9.92
CA ASP A 223 -2.48 -20.37 -9.76
C ASP A 223 -2.29 -19.83 -8.34
N ILE A 224 -2.50 -20.68 -7.33
CA ILE A 224 -2.25 -20.31 -5.93
C ILE A 224 -0.77 -19.96 -5.73
N GLU A 225 0.16 -20.77 -6.26
CA GLU A 225 1.60 -20.51 -6.13
C GLU A 225 1.99 -19.17 -6.76
N HIS A 226 1.39 -18.80 -7.89
CA HIS A 226 1.61 -17.49 -8.50
C HIS A 226 0.99 -16.35 -7.69
N ILE A 227 -0.22 -16.53 -7.14
CA ILE A 227 -0.83 -15.53 -6.25
C ILE A 227 0.01 -15.33 -4.99
N GLU A 228 0.41 -16.42 -4.32
CA GLU A 228 1.28 -16.39 -3.14
C GLU A 228 2.60 -15.67 -3.46
N ARG A 229 3.22 -15.96 -4.61
CA ARG A 229 4.45 -15.30 -5.04
C ARG A 229 4.29 -13.79 -5.22
N GLY A 230 3.27 -13.35 -5.96
CA GLY A 230 3.01 -11.92 -6.15
C GLY A 230 2.72 -11.19 -4.84
N PHE A 231 1.94 -11.83 -3.97
CA PHE A 231 1.61 -11.35 -2.63
C PHE A 231 2.85 -11.18 -1.75
N THR A 232 3.66 -12.22 -1.64
CA THR A 232 4.88 -12.23 -0.81
C THR A 232 5.91 -11.23 -1.32
N ILE A 233 6.21 -11.21 -2.63
CA ILE A 233 7.19 -10.26 -3.18
C ILE A 233 6.80 -8.82 -2.84
N TYR A 234 5.52 -8.46 -2.99
CA TYR A 234 5.09 -7.10 -2.73
C TYR A 234 5.15 -6.73 -1.23
N LEU A 235 4.75 -7.64 -0.34
CA LEU A 235 4.88 -7.42 1.10
C LEU A 235 6.34 -7.35 1.56
N ASP A 236 7.24 -8.14 0.98
CA ASP A 236 8.67 -8.10 1.29
C ASP A 236 9.29 -6.75 0.87
N LEU A 237 8.93 -6.22 -0.31
CA LEU A 237 9.37 -4.89 -0.73
C LEU A 237 8.88 -3.79 0.24
N LEU A 238 7.65 -3.90 0.75
CA LEU A 238 7.12 -2.98 1.76
C LEU A 238 7.87 -3.08 3.09
N ALA A 239 8.16 -4.31 3.54
CA ALA A 239 8.91 -4.57 4.76
C ALA A 239 10.35 -4.04 4.66
N GLU A 240 11.04 -4.30 3.54
CA GLU A 240 12.38 -3.75 3.27
C GLU A 240 12.38 -2.22 3.32
N ASN A 241 11.38 -1.59 2.73
CA ASN A 241 11.26 -0.14 2.72
C ASN A 241 11.08 0.44 4.13
N TRP A 242 10.17 -0.11 4.92
CA TRP A 242 9.98 0.32 6.30
C TRP A 242 11.22 0.07 7.18
N ASN A 243 11.91 -1.06 6.98
CA ASN A 243 13.15 -1.36 7.67
C ASN A 243 14.26 -0.35 7.36
N GLU A 244 14.41 0.06 6.11
CA GLU A 244 15.43 1.04 5.71
C GLU A 244 15.09 2.45 6.22
N ILE A 245 13.81 2.83 6.21
CA ILE A 245 13.34 4.06 6.86
C ILE A 245 13.71 4.01 8.35
N TYR A 246 13.31 2.96 9.07
CA TYR A 246 13.61 2.82 10.50
C TYR A 246 15.12 2.93 10.81
N ARG A 247 15.97 2.20 10.08
CA ARG A 247 17.43 2.26 10.27
C ARG A 247 18.03 3.63 9.95
N THR A 248 17.42 4.38 9.04
CA THR A 248 17.83 5.76 8.75
C THR A 248 17.53 6.68 9.93
N LEU A 249 16.41 6.48 10.62
CA LEU A 249 16.04 7.25 11.81
C LEU A 249 16.83 6.81 13.05
N ARG A 250 17.12 5.51 13.16
CA ARG A 250 17.82 4.88 14.29
C ARG A 250 19.07 4.15 13.76
N PRO A 251 20.11 4.89 13.33
CA PRO A 251 21.37 4.27 12.93
C PRO A 251 21.97 3.53 14.13
N SER A 252 22.42 2.30 13.90
CA SER A 252 23.07 1.46 14.91
C SER A 252 24.41 2.01 15.38
#